data_AF-A0A377KC22-F1
#
_entry.id   AF-A0A377KC22-F1
#
_cell.length_a   1.000
_cell.length_b   1.000
_cell.length_c   1.000
_cell.angle_alpha   90.00
_cell.angle_beta   90.00
_cell.angle_gamma   90.00
#
_symmetry.space_group_name_H-M   'P 1'
#
loop_
_entity.id
_entity.type
_entity.pdbx_description
1 polymer ?
#
loop_
_entity_poly.entity_id
_entity_poly.type
_entity_poly.pdbx_seq_one_letter_code
_entity_poly.pdbx_strand_id
1 'polypeptide(L)' 'MIEGLENSKSALMILKPNDPSSVYKDNTGQTQDNDSDAIYPEADGITYPLHFQATLKQDGNIAIEPGDFKATSTFQVTYP' A
#
# COMPACT_ATOMS: atom_id res chain seq x y z
N MET A 1 -6.32 7.77 7.23
CA MET A 1 -5.21 7.92 6.26
C MET A 1 -4.59 6.55 6.06
N ILE A 2 -4.23 6.19 4.82
CA ILE A 2 -3.51 4.95 4.50
C ILE A 2 -2.18 5.35 3.87
N GLU A 3 -1.09 4.73 4.30
CA GLU A 3 0.27 5.01 3.80
C GLU A 3 0.95 3.72 3.36
N GLY A 4 1.64 3.78 2.21
CA GLY A 4 2.63 2.79 1.81
C GLY A 4 3.97 3.13 2.45
N LEU A 5 4.60 2.17 3.12
CA LEU A 5 5.84 2.38 3.86
C LEU A 5 7.04 2.54 2.91
N GLU A 6 8.06 3.28 3.33
CA GLU A 6 9.28 3.41 2.52
C GLU A 6 9.96 2.05 2.31
N ASN A 7 10.38 1.78 1.07
CA ASN A 7 11.18 0.62 0.70
C ASN A 7 12.13 0.96 -0.47
N SER A 8 12.82 -0.04 -1.03
CA SER A 8 13.78 0.17 -2.14
C SER A 8 13.14 0.59 -3.47
N LYS A 9 11.82 0.48 -3.61
CA LYS A 9 11.05 0.75 -4.85
C LYS A 9 10.13 1.96 -4.75
N SER A 10 9.67 2.30 -3.54
CA SER A 10 8.77 3.42 -3.28
C SER A 10 9.22 4.21 -2.05
N ALA A 11 9.23 5.53 -2.17
CA ALA A 11 9.30 6.40 -1.00
C ALA A 11 8.01 6.28 -0.16
N LEU A 12 8.08 6.69 1.11
CA LEU A 12 6.89 6.83 1.97
C LEU A 12 5.85 7.72 1.26
N MET A 13 4.62 7.22 1.11
CA MET A 13 3.56 7.97 0.44
C MET A 13 2.18 7.69 0.99
N ILE A 14 1.32 8.71 0.92
CA ILE A 14 -0.11 8.59 1.24
C ILE A 14 -0.83 7.93 0.05
N LEU A 15 -1.53 6.83 0.33
CA LEU A 15 -2.41 6.17 -0.62
C LEU A 15 -3.75 6.91 -0.67
N LYS A 16 -4.10 7.42 -1.85
CA LYS A 16 -5.33 8.14 -2.15
C LYS A 16 -6.30 7.20 -2.85
N PRO A 17 -7.43 6.84 -2.23
CA PRO A 17 -8.45 6.04 -2.87
C PRO A 17 -8.93 6.68 -4.19
N ASN A 18 -9.14 5.86 -5.21
CA ASN A 18 -9.64 6.26 -6.53
C ASN A 18 -8.75 7.25 -7.32
N ASP A 19 -7.49 7.41 -6.93
CA ASP A 19 -6.51 8.21 -7.65
C ASP A 19 -5.54 7.26 -8.40
N PRO A 20 -5.57 7.21 -9.74
CA PRO A 20 -4.71 6.32 -10.51
C PRO A 20 -3.22 6.69 -10.43
N SER A 21 -2.89 7.90 -9.96
CA SER A 21 -1.49 8.29 -9.68
C SER A 21 -1.00 7.80 -8.31
N SER A 22 -1.90 7.29 -7.46
CA SER A 22 -1.58 6.77 -6.15
C SER A 22 -1.16 5.30 -6.24
N VAL A 23 0.04 5.09 -6.79
CA VAL A 23 0.62 3.76 -7.03
C VAL A 23 1.77 3.51 -6.06
N TYR A 24 1.67 2.45 -5.26
CA TYR A 24 2.73 1.99 -4.35
C TYR A 24 3.27 0.64 -4.81
N LYS A 25 4.60 0.52 -4.86
CA LYS A 25 5.33 -0.69 -5.27
C LYS A 25 6.02 -1.29 -4.05
N ASP A 26 5.78 -2.58 -3.82
CA ASP A 26 6.37 -3.37 -2.72
C ASP A 26 6.84 -4.74 -3.21
N ASN A 27 7.35 -4.82 -4.43
CA ASN A 27 7.85 -6.05 -5.02
C ASN A 27 9.25 -6.42 -4.47
N THR A 28 9.44 -6.36 -3.16
CA THR A 28 10.71 -6.63 -2.46
C THR A 28 11.05 -8.13 -2.34
N GLY A 29 10.65 -8.94 -3.33
CA GLY A 29 10.86 -10.39 -3.35
C GLY A 29 12.33 -10.78 -3.22
N GLN A 30 12.61 -11.93 -2.59
CA GLN A 30 13.92 -12.33 -2.05
C GLN A 30 15.07 -12.49 -3.08
N THR A 31 14.78 -12.35 -4.37
CA THR A 31 15.64 -12.76 -5.49
C THR A 31 15.65 -11.76 -6.64
N GLN A 32 14.89 -10.67 -6.56
CA GLN A 32 14.89 -9.66 -7.61
C GLN A 32 16.11 -8.77 -7.48
N ASP A 33 17.01 -8.90 -8.45
CA ASP A 33 18.13 -8.00 -8.64
C ASP A 33 17.61 -6.55 -8.67
N ASN A 34 18.23 -5.70 -7.85
CA ASN A 34 17.57 -4.61 -7.13
C ASN A 34 17.06 -3.43 -7.99
N ASP A 35 17.22 -3.47 -9.32
CA ASP A 35 16.92 -2.35 -10.23
C ASP A 35 15.74 -2.56 -11.19
N SER A 36 15.08 -3.73 -11.19
CA SER A 36 13.92 -3.96 -12.07
C SER A 36 12.57 -3.72 -11.36
N ASP A 37 11.64 -3.08 -12.08
CA ASP A 37 10.21 -3.02 -11.74
C ASP A 37 9.45 -4.29 -12.18
N ALA A 38 10.09 -5.17 -12.94
CA ALA A 38 9.44 -6.38 -13.44
C ALA A 38 9.17 -7.36 -12.30
N ILE A 39 8.02 -8.02 -12.31
CA ILE A 39 7.67 -9.15 -11.43
C ILE A 39 7.92 -10.43 -12.23
N TYR A 40 8.87 -11.25 -11.80
CA TYR A 40 9.20 -12.51 -12.48
C TYR A 40 8.59 -13.69 -11.71
N PRO A 41 7.84 -14.58 -12.37
CA PRO A 41 7.42 -15.81 -11.72
C PRO A 41 8.64 -16.71 -11.49
N GLU A 42 8.86 -17.17 -10.25
CA GLU A 42 9.81 -18.24 -9.96
C GLU A 42 9.14 -19.61 -9.97
N ALA A 43 9.95 -20.65 -10.17
CA ALA A 43 9.51 -22.04 -10.29
C ALA A 43 8.66 -22.51 -9.10
N ASP A 44 8.90 -21.96 -7.91
CA ASP A 44 8.23 -22.34 -6.66
C ASP A 44 7.14 -21.34 -6.23
N GLY A 45 6.87 -20.32 -7.05
CA GLY A 45 5.98 -19.20 -6.72
C GLY A 45 6.63 -18.19 -5.78
N ILE A 46 6.38 -16.90 -6.00
CA ILE A 46 6.87 -15.83 -5.13
C ILE A 46 5.72 -15.28 -4.31
N THR A 47 5.93 -15.18 -2.98
CA THR A 47 5.06 -14.38 -2.11
C THR A 47 5.59 -12.97 -2.05
N TYR A 48 4.78 -12.00 -2.49
CA TYR A 48 5.08 -10.57 -2.33
C TYR A 48 4.24 -10.01 -1.17
N PRO A 49 4.84 -9.70 -0.02
CA PRO A 49 4.14 -9.01 1.05
C PRO A 49 3.81 -7.58 0.63
N LEU A 50 2.62 -7.10 1.00
CA LEU A 50 2.22 -5.69 0.86
C LEU A 50 2.20 -5.04 2.24
N HIS A 51 3.04 -4.05 2.46
CA HIS A 51 3.14 -3.33 3.73
C HIS A 51 2.43 -1.99 3.64
N PHE A 52 1.37 -1.82 4.42
CA PHE A 52 0.67 -0.56 4.58
C PHE A 52 0.31 -0.30 6.04
N GLN A 53 0.21 0.96 6.41
CA GLN A 53 -0.32 1.39 7.71
C GLN A 53 -1.55 2.26 7.53
N ALA A 54 -2.45 2.20 8.50
CA ALA A 54 -3.64 3.03 8.54
C ALA A 54 -3.78 3.70 9.90
N THR A 55 -4.04 5.00 9.89
CA THR A 55 -4.30 5.78 11.10
C THR A 55 -5.65 6.47 10.98
N LEU A 56 -6.43 6.41 12.06
CA LEU A 56 -7.60 7.26 12.21
C LEU A 56 -7.11 8.69 12.47
N LYS A 57 -7.47 9.60 11.57
CA LYS A 57 -7.23 11.02 11.73
C LYS A 57 -8.57 11.72 11.61
N GLN A 58 -8.88 12.57 12.59
CA GLN A 58 -10.06 13.41 12.55
C GLN A 58 -9.88 14.46 11.46
N ASP A 59 -10.89 14.59 10.60
CA ASP A 59 -10.93 15.68 9.63
C ASP A 59 -11.58 16.92 10.27
N GLY A 60 -10.85 18.04 10.25
CA GLY A 60 -11.30 19.30 10.85
C GLY A 60 -11.37 19.26 12.39
N ASN A 61 -12.24 20.10 12.95
CA ASN A 61 -12.35 20.36 14.40
C ASN A 61 -13.69 19.94 15.01
N ILE A 62 -14.54 19.21 14.28
CA ILE A 62 -15.86 18.78 14.78
C ILE A 62 -15.66 17.63 15.76
N ALA A 63 -16.12 17.78 17.01
CA ALA A 63 -16.01 16.74 18.03
C ALA A 63 -16.50 15.37 17.52
N ILE A 64 -15.70 14.33 17.75
CA ILE A 64 -16.08 12.95 17.42
C ILE A 64 -16.98 12.44 18.55
N GLU A 65 -18.21 12.08 18.21
CA GLU A 65 -19.15 11.47 19.16
C GLU A 65 -18.69 10.05 19.54
N PRO A 66 -18.86 9.62 20.81
CA PRO A 66 -18.54 8.25 21.21
C PRO A 66 -19.42 7.22 20.49
N GLY A 67 -18.82 6.12 20.02
CA GLY A 67 -19.54 5.01 19.40
C GLY A 67 -18.65 4.08 18.57
N ASP A 68 -19.28 3.06 17.97
CA ASP A 68 -18.59 2.14 17.07
C ASP A 68 -18.27 2.81 15.73
N PHE A 69 -16.99 2.88 15.39
CA PHE A 69 -16.52 3.39 14.10
C PHE A 69 -16.06 2.23 13.21
N LYS A 70 -16.57 2.17 11.98
CA LYS A 70 -16.15 1.19 10.97
C LYS A 70 -15.74 1.90 9.69
N ALA A 71 -14.59 1.52 9.15
CA ALA A 71 -14.12 1.93 7.84
C ALA A 71 -13.77 0.68 7.02
N THR A 72 -14.07 0.73 5.72
CA THR A 72 -13.73 -0.33 4.76
C THR A 72 -12.87 0.28 3.66
N SER A 73 -11.75 -0.36 3.35
CA SER A 73 -10.91 -0.02 2.20
C SER A 73 -10.83 -1.20 1.25
N THR A 74 -10.81 -0.94 -0.05
CA THR A 74 -10.63 -1.94 -1.10
C THR A 74 -9.36 -1.62 -1.86
N PHE A 75 -8.50 -2.63 -2.04
CA PHE A 75 -7.26 -2.52 -2.80
C PHE A 75 -7.37 -3.39 -4.05
N GLN A 76 -6.83 -2.92 -5.17
CA GLN A 76 -6.73 -3.69 -6.41
C GLN A 76 -5.25 -3.94 -6.72
N VAL A 77 -4.88 -5.20 -6.85
CA VAL A 77 -3.56 -5.61 -7.37
C VAL A 77 -3.72 -5.86 -8.86
N THR A 78 -2.97 -5.14 -9.68
CA THR A 78 -2.98 -5.34 -11.14
C THR A 78 -1.60 -5.83 -11.55
N TYR A 79 -1.56 -6.98 -12.21
CA TYR A 79 -0.36 -7.49 -12.86
C TYR A 79 -0.44 -7.11 -14.36
N PRO A 80 0.65 -6.61 -14.98
CA PRO A 80 0.71 -6.41 -16.42
C PRO A 80 0.72 -7.72 -17.21
#